data_AF-A0A843BVM5-F1
#
_entry.id   AF-A0A843BVM5-F1
#
_cell.length_a   1.000
_cell.length_b   1.000
_cell.length_c   1.000
_cell.angle_alpha   90.00
_cell.angle_beta   90.00
_cell.angle_gamma   90.00
#
_symmetry.space_group_name_H-M   'P 1'
#
loop_
_entity.id
_entity.type
_entity.pdbx_description
1 polymer ?
#
loop_
_entity_poly.entity_id
_entity_poly.type
_entity_poly.pdbx_seq_one_letter_code
_entity_poly.pdbx_strand_id
1 'polypeptide(L)'
;MSFVKITKNEKNTRFREKVMELAGDNIMICYQCGECSGGCPEASVMDLLPNQVVHKIQLGDEKVLDANTFWICSSCLVCSARCPKGIDIAKVMEALREISLRSKKTYVELEALTKEQLEELPQIALISSFKKQTS
;
A
#
# COMPACT_ATOMS: atom_id res chain seq x y z
N MET A 1 23.24 -13.05 0.60
CA MET A 1 22.42 -12.51 1.71
C MET A 1 22.73 -11.03 1.89
N SER A 2 21.79 -10.14 1.58
CA SER A 2 21.92 -8.72 1.94
C SER A 2 21.53 -8.54 3.41
N PHE A 3 22.46 -8.09 4.24
CA PHE A 3 22.17 -7.73 5.63
C PHE A 3 21.41 -6.40 5.68
N VAL A 4 20.22 -6.40 6.28
CA VAL A 4 19.48 -5.16 6.57
C VAL A 4 20.10 -4.52 7.81
N LYS A 5 20.80 -3.40 7.64
CA LYS A 5 21.31 -2.60 8.77
C LYS A 5 20.13 -1.88 9.43
N ILE A 6 19.80 -2.25 10.66
CA ILE A 6 18.79 -1.55 11.46
C ILE A 6 19.46 -0.37 12.17
N THR A 7 19.52 0.78 11.50
CA THR A 7 19.98 2.05 12.08
C THR A 7 18.77 2.94 12.37
N LYS A 8 18.67 3.46 13.59
CA LYS A 8 17.63 4.43 13.97
C LYS A 8 17.96 5.77 13.30
N ASN A 9 17.36 6.01 12.14
CA ASN A 9 17.50 7.23 11.35
C ASN A 9 16.23 8.10 11.51
N GLU A 10 16.38 9.42 11.61
CA GLU A 10 15.27 10.37 11.62
C GLU A 10 14.36 10.19 10.40
N LYS A 11 14.93 9.88 9.23
CA LYS A 11 14.17 9.64 8.00
C LYS A 11 13.20 8.46 8.13
N ASN A 12 13.69 7.32 8.65
CA ASN A 12 12.89 6.12 8.88
C ASN A 12 11.75 6.40 9.87
N THR A 13 12.02 7.25 10.87
CA THR A 13 11.03 7.66 11.88
C THR A 13 9.92 8.53 11.27
N ARG A 14 10.29 9.48 10.41
CA ARG A 14 9.31 10.32 9.71
C ARG A 14 8.42 9.52 8.76
N PHE A 15 8.99 8.55 8.04
CA PHE A 15 8.21 7.71 7.12
C PHE A 15 7.14 6.90 7.85
N ARG A 16 7.51 6.15 8.90
CA ARG A 16 6.54 5.35 9.67
C ARG A 16 5.46 6.23 10.32
N GLU A 17 5.83 7.40 10.83
CA GLU A 17 4.88 8.35 11.43
C GLU A 17 3.89 8.85 10.39
N LYS A 18 4.36 9.16 9.18
CA LYS A 18 3.48 9.56 8.10
C LYS A 18 2.50 8.46 7.70
N VAL A 19 2.95 7.22 7.62
CA VAL A 19 2.05 6.08 7.32
C VAL A 19 1.00 5.91 8.42
N MET A 20 1.39 5.98 9.71
CA MET A 20 0.45 5.88 10.83
C MET A 20 -0.55 7.04 10.87
N GLU A 21 -0.11 8.26 10.56
CA GLU A 21 -0.97 9.45 10.46
C GLU A 21 -2.07 9.24 9.41
N LEU A 22 -1.70 8.79 8.21
CA LEU A 22 -2.65 8.57 7.11
C LEU A 22 -3.53 7.34 7.31
N ALA A 23 -2.98 6.25 7.85
CA ALA A 23 -3.74 5.05 8.14
C ALA A 23 -4.71 5.24 9.33
N GLY A 24 -4.40 6.19 10.22
CA GLY A 24 -5.16 6.45 11.45
C GLY A 24 -5.04 5.34 12.49
N ASP A 25 -3.94 4.58 12.45
CA ASP A 25 -3.76 3.38 13.27
C ASP A 25 -2.31 3.15 13.69
N ASN A 26 -2.11 2.51 14.84
CA ASN A 26 -0.78 2.24 15.37
C ASN A 26 -0.26 0.87 14.91
N ILE A 27 0.38 0.84 13.75
CA ILE A 27 0.96 -0.39 13.16
C ILE A 27 2.10 -1.01 13.99
N MET A 28 2.66 -0.29 14.97
CA MET A 28 3.74 -0.81 15.82
C MET A 28 3.30 -1.95 16.73
N ILE A 29 1.98 -2.11 16.95
CA ILE A 29 1.42 -3.22 17.72
C ILE A 29 1.45 -4.55 16.96
N CYS A 30 1.79 -4.54 15.67
CA CYS A 30 1.87 -5.74 14.85
C CYS A 30 3.02 -6.64 15.31
N TYR A 31 2.68 -7.88 15.66
CA TYR A 31 3.58 -8.96 16.04
C TYR A 31 3.80 -10.03 14.95
N GLN A 32 3.45 -9.74 13.69
CA GLN A 32 3.74 -10.59 12.54
C GLN A 32 3.09 -12.00 12.54
N CYS A 33 1.85 -12.14 13.01
CA CYS A 33 1.13 -13.43 12.99
C CYS A 33 0.79 -13.98 11.60
N GLY A 34 0.72 -13.13 10.56
CA GLY A 34 0.47 -13.55 9.18
C GLY A 34 -0.99 -13.77 8.77
N GLU A 35 -1.97 -13.61 9.67
CA GLU A 35 -3.41 -13.79 9.37
C GLU A 35 -3.87 -12.94 8.17
N CYS A 36 -3.39 -11.69 8.09
CA CYS A 36 -3.69 -10.78 6.99
C CYS A 36 -3.21 -11.31 5.63
N SER A 37 -2.08 -12.00 5.60
CA SER A 37 -1.51 -12.57 4.39
C SER A 37 -2.18 -13.89 4.02
N GLY A 38 -2.46 -14.74 5.00
CA GLY A 38 -3.19 -16.00 4.79
C GLY A 38 -4.63 -15.80 4.31
N GLY A 39 -5.28 -14.69 4.72
CA GLY A 39 -6.62 -14.35 4.28
C GLY A 39 -6.71 -13.52 2.99
N CYS A 40 -5.59 -13.08 2.41
CA CYS A 40 -5.61 -12.17 1.25
C CYS A 40 -5.89 -12.94 -0.05
N PRO A 41 -6.95 -12.61 -0.80
CA PRO A 41 -7.26 -13.27 -2.07
C PRO A 41 -6.17 -13.07 -3.14
N GLU A 42 -5.56 -11.88 -3.14
CA GLU A 42 -4.55 -11.48 -4.13
C GLU A 42 -3.12 -11.88 -3.76
N ALA A 43 -2.93 -12.64 -2.67
CA ALA A 43 -1.60 -12.95 -2.13
C ALA A 43 -0.64 -13.59 -3.15
N SER A 44 -1.18 -14.36 -4.09
CA SER A 44 -0.41 -15.06 -5.12
C SER A 44 0.24 -14.16 -6.17
N VAL A 45 -0.26 -12.94 -6.34
CA VAL A 45 0.21 -11.98 -7.36
C VAL A 45 0.90 -10.74 -6.76
N MET A 46 1.00 -10.67 -5.43
CA MET A 46 1.65 -9.55 -4.72
C MET A 46 3.17 -9.74 -4.59
N ASP A 47 3.94 -8.68 -4.82
CA ASP A 47 5.40 -8.66 -4.61
C ASP A 47 5.79 -8.83 -3.12
N LEU A 48 4.97 -8.25 -2.25
CA LEU A 48 5.07 -8.33 -0.80
C LEU A 48 3.71 -8.70 -0.22
N LEU A 49 3.69 -9.66 0.69
CA LEU A 49 2.47 -10.00 1.42
C LEU A 49 2.09 -8.90 2.43
N PRO A 50 0.81 -8.78 2.81
CA PRO A 50 0.34 -7.74 3.74
C PRO A 50 1.14 -7.63 5.04
N ASN A 51 1.49 -8.75 5.69
CA ASN A 51 2.30 -8.71 6.90
C ASN A 51 3.73 -8.19 6.66
N GLN A 52 4.33 -8.52 5.50
CA GLN A 52 5.66 -8.07 5.09
C GLN A 52 5.68 -6.57 4.81
N VAL A 53 4.62 -6.03 4.20
CA VAL A 53 4.43 -4.59 4.04
C VAL A 53 4.41 -3.90 5.40
N VAL A 54 3.59 -4.38 6.35
CA VAL A 54 3.54 -3.83 7.72
C VAL A 54 4.92 -3.91 8.38
N HIS A 55 5.63 -5.03 8.22
CA HIS A 55 6.97 -5.19 8.79
C HIS A 55 7.97 -4.17 8.24
N LYS A 56 7.97 -3.95 6.91
CA LYS A 56 8.84 -2.94 6.29
C LYS A 56 8.54 -1.54 6.81
N ILE A 57 7.28 -1.19 7.01
CA ILE A 57 6.92 0.11 7.59
C ILE A 57 7.37 0.21 9.04
N GLN A 58 7.24 -0.86 9.85
CA GLN A 58 7.77 -0.88 11.23
C GLN A 58 9.28 -0.63 11.29
N LEU A 59 10.02 -1.12 10.30
CA LEU A 59 11.46 -0.87 10.12
C LEU A 59 11.78 0.52 9.54
N GLY A 60 10.76 1.25 9.06
CA GLY A 60 10.90 2.51 8.35
C GLY A 60 11.57 2.36 6.98
N ASP A 61 11.44 1.19 6.34
CA ASP A 61 12.00 0.91 5.02
C ASP A 61 11.10 1.48 3.91
N GLU A 62 11.44 2.69 3.46
CA GLU A 62 10.72 3.40 2.36
C GLU A 62 10.69 2.63 1.05
N LYS A 63 11.57 1.63 0.84
CA LYS A 63 11.55 0.77 -0.37
C LYS A 63 10.25 0.00 -0.52
N VAL A 64 9.42 -0.07 0.53
CA VAL A 64 8.06 -0.61 0.42
C VAL A 64 7.21 0.15 -0.60
N LEU A 65 7.51 1.43 -0.88
CA LEU A 65 6.84 2.26 -1.89
C LEU A 65 7.16 1.85 -3.34
N ASP A 66 8.15 0.98 -3.55
CA ASP A 66 8.48 0.45 -4.88
C ASP A 66 7.73 -0.86 -5.20
N ALA A 67 6.96 -1.41 -4.25
CA ALA A 67 6.21 -2.65 -4.45
C ALA A 67 4.87 -2.41 -5.15
N ASN A 68 4.41 -3.35 -5.98
CA ASN A 68 3.08 -3.27 -6.59
C ASN A 68 1.95 -3.69 -5.65
N THR A 69 2.27 -4.27 -4.50
CA THR A 69 1.29 -4.81 -3.54
C THR A 69 0.14 -3.87 -3.22
N PHE A 70 0.43 -2.60 -2.94
CA PHE A 70 -0.60 -1.65 -2.54
C PHE A 70 -1.48 -1.20 -3.71
N TRP A 71 -1.02 -1.30 -4.96
CA TRP A 71 -1.83 -1.10 -6.17
C TRP A 71 -2.72 -2.30 -6.48
N ILE A 72 -2.23 -3.52 -6.24
CA ILE A 72 -2.96 -4.79 -6.41
C ILE A 72 -4.06 -4.94 -5.35
N CYS A 73 -3.85 -4.37 -4.15
CA CYS A 73 -4.81 -4.45 -3.06
C CYS A 73 -6.21 -3.98 -3.47
N SER A 74 -7.16 -4.92 -3.48
CA SER A 74 -8.57 -4.68 -3.84
C SER A 74 -9.39 -3.97 -2.74
N SER A 75 -8.76 -3.61 -1.61
CA SER A 75 -9.44 -3.03 -0.44
C SER A 75 -10.63 -3.87 0.05
N CYS A 76 -10.54 -5.20 -0.02
CA CYS A 76 -11.64 -6.12 0.37
C CYS A 76 -11.86 -6.25 1.88
N LEU A 77 -11.00 -5.63 2.71
CA LEU A 77 -11.08 -5.53 4.17
C LEU A 77 -10.94 -6.85 4.96
N VAL A 78 -10.74 -7.99 4.31
CA VAL A 78 -10.56 -9.29 5.00
C VAL A 78 -9.43 -9.25 6.02
N CYS A 79 -8.29 -8.66 5.65
CA CYS A 79 -7.14 -8.52 6.53
C CYS A 79 -7.41 -7.65 7.76
N SER A 80 -8.14 -6.55 7.59
CA SER A 80 -8.53 -5.65 8.70
C SER A 80 -9.51 -6.34 9.65
N ALA A 81 -10.52 -7.04 9.12
CA ALA A 81 -11.53 -7.73 9.91
C ALA A 81 -10.97 -8.88 10.77
N ARG A 82 -9.91 -9.55 10.30
CA ARG A 82 -9.32 -10.71 10.98
C ARG A 82 -8.12 -10.37 11.87
N CYS A 83 -7.63 -9.12 11.85
CA CYS A 83 -6.44 -8.78 12.61
C CYS A 83 -6.71 -8.92 14.13
N PRO A 84 -6.01 -9.82 14.85
CA PRO A 84 -6.21 -10.00 16.29
C PRO A 84 -5.72 -8.80 17.12
N LYS A 85 -4.92 -7.92 16.49
CA LYS A 85 -4.46 -6.66 17.07
C LYS A 85 -5.34 -5.47 16.70
N GLY A 86 -6.37 -5.67 15.86
CA GLY A 86 -7.27 -4.61 15.41
C GLY A 86 -6.68 -3.63 14.41
N ILE A 87 -5.58 -3.98 13.74
CA ILE A 87 -4.93 -3.09 12.77
C ILE A 87 -5.75 -3.06 11.48
N ASP A 88 -6.06 -1.87 10.96
CA ASP A 88 -6.70 -1.68 9.66
C ASP A 88 -5.67 -1.72 8.51
N ILE A 89 -5.27 -2.93 8.13
CA ILE A 89 -4.26 -3.15 7.08
C ILE A 89 -4.72 -2.60 5.72
N ALA A 90 -6.02 -2.58 5.43
CA ALA A 90 -6.54 -1.98 4.21
C ALA A 90 -6.24 -0.46 4.15
N LYS A 91 -6.39 0.27 5.27
CA LYS A 91 -5.98 1.67 5.36
C LYS A 91 -4.47 1.87 5.29
N VAL A 92 -3.69 0.92 5.81
CA VAL A 92 -2.22 0.96 5.63
C VAL A 92 -1.85 0.89 4.15
N MET A 93 -2.51 0.02 3.36
CA MET A 93 -2.28 -0.04 1.91
C MET A 93 -2.72 1.25 1.20
N GLU A 94 -3.83 1.85 1.63
CA GLU A 94 -4.29 3.15 1.11
C GLU A 94 -3.28 4.27 1.41
N ALA A 95 -2.76 4.32 2.64
CA ALA A 95 -1.74 5.30 3.04
C ALA A 95 -0.48 5.20 2.16
N LEU A 96 -0.05 4.00 1.78
CA LEU A 96 1.06 3.82 0.84
C LEU A 96 0.73 4.33 -0.56
N ARG A 97 -0.50 4.07 -1.07
CA ARG A 97 -0.96 4.64 -2.35
C ARG A 97 -0.92 6.16 -2.32
N GLU A 98 -1.44 6.77 -1.26
CA GLU A 98 -1.52 8.22 -1.14
C GLU A 98 -0.12 8.86 -1.05
N ILE A 99 0.81 8.25 -0.30
CA ILE A 99 2.22 8.69 -0.27
C ILE A 99 2.85 8.59 -1.66
N SER A 100 2.61 7.49 -2.38
CA SER A 100 3.16 7.27 -3.72
C SER A 100 2.64 8.30 -4.72
N LEU A 101 1.32 8.52 -4.77
CA LEU A 101 0.68 9.50 -5.65
C LEU A 101 1.18 10.93 -5.38
N ARG A 102 1.33 11.33 -4.11
CA ARG A 102 1.87 12.64 -3.74
C ARG A 102 3.34 12.84 -4.12
N SER A 103 4.09 11.75 -4.33
CA SER A 103 5.46 11.78 -4.83
C SER A 103 5.57 11.86 -6.36
N LYS A 104 4.44 12.11 -7.05
CA LYS A 104 4.30 12.10 -8.52
C LYS A 104 4.60 10.74 -9.17
N LYS A 105 4.48 9.64 -8.41
CA LYS A 105 4.45 8.29 -8.97
C LYS A 105 2.98 7.93 -9.21
N THR A 106 2.46 8.27 -10.37
CA THR A 106 1.15 7.80 -10.86
C THR A 106 1.29 6.37 -11.38
N TYR A 107 0.24 5.57 -11.19
CA TYR A 107 0.18 4.21 -11.74
C TYR A 107 -0.43 4.20 -13.15
N VAL A 108 -1.36 5.13 -13.40
CA VAL A 108 -1.94 5.40 -14.72
C VAL A 108 -1.78 6.88 -15.03
N GLU A 109 -1.43 7.20 -16.28
CA GLU A 109 -1.39 8.57 -16.80
C GLU A 109 -2.56 8.75 -17.76
N LEU A 110 -3.63 9.41 -17.29
CA LEU A 110 -4.86 9.56 -18.08
C LEU A 110 -4.69 10.59 -19.18
N GLU A 111 -3.82 11.58 -18.98
CA GLU A 111 -3.49 12.63 -19.94
C GLU A 111 -2.75 12.09 -21.18
N ALA A 112 -2.14 10.90 -21.06
CA ALA A 112 -1.41 10.24 -22.14
C ALA A 112 -2.32 9.41 -23.07
N LEU A 113 -3.62 9.27 -22.75
CA LEU A 113 -4.56 8.49 -23.55
C LEU A 113 -4.97 9.22 -24.83
N THR A 114 -5.06 8.48 -25.94
CA THR A 114 -5.62 9.02 -27.19
C THR A 114 -7.15 9.13 -27.11
N LYS A 115 -7.75 9.90 -28.02
CA LYS A 115 -9.22 10.02 -28.09
C LYS A 115 -9.90 8.67 -28.32
N GLU A 116 -9.30 7.83 -29.15
CA GLU A 116 -9.81 6.50 -29.47
C GLU A 116 -9.80 5.61 -28.23
N GLN A 117 -8.72 5.63 -27.45
CA GLN A 117 -8.63 4.88 -26.18
C GLN A 117 -9.65 5.38 -25.15
N LEU A 118 -9.90 6.68 -25.09
CA LEU A 118 -10.91 7.28 -24.21
C LEU A 118 -12.34 6.85 -24.57
N GLU A 119 -12.65 6.68 -25.86
CA GLU A 119 -13.97 6.25 -26.33
C GLU A 119 -14.23 4.75 -26.10
N GLU A 120 -13.18 3.91 -26.12
CA GLU A 120 -13.29 2.47 -25.87
C GLU A 120 -13.37 2.12 -24.38
N LEU A 121 -12.84 2.97 -23.50
CA LEU A 121 -12.80 2.69 -22.07
C LEU A 121 -14.19 2.80 -21.42
N PRO A 122 -14.62 1.80 -20.63
CA PRO A 122 -15.84 1.92 -19.87
C PRO A 122 -15.68 3.02 -18.80
N GLN A 123 -16.72 3.82 -18.56
CA GLN A 123 -16.66 4.97 -17.64
C GLN A 123 -16.21 4.57 -16.22
N ILE A 124 -16.50 3.34 -15.80
CA ILE A 124 -16.06 2.80 -14.51
C ILE A 124 -14.54 2.70 -14.40
N ALA A 125 -13.82 2.41 -15.50
CA ALA A 125 -12.37 2.35 -15.51
C ALA A 125 -11.77 3.74 -15.27
N LEU A 126 -12.29 4.77 -15.95
CA LEU A 126 -11.86 6.16 -15.78
C LEU A 126 -12.07 6.62 -14.33
N ILE A 127 -13.27 6.43 -13.77
CA ILE A 127 -13.58 6.84 -12.38
C ILE A 127 -12.69 6.11 -11.38
N SER A 128 -12.44 4.81 -11.59
CA SER A 128 -11.53 4.03 -10.75
C SER A 128 -10.11 4.58 -10.79
N SER A 129 -9.58 4.85 -11.98
CA SER A 129 -8.23 5.38 -12.17
C SER A 129 -8.07 6.76 -11.54
N PHE A 130 -9.03 7.68 -11.75
CA PHE A 130 -9.03 9.00 -11.10
C PHE A 130 -9.01 8.92 -9.57
N LYS A 131 -9.69 7.93 -8.99
CA LYS A 131 -9.75 7.79 -7.52
C LYS A 131 -8.53 7.14 -6.92
N LYS A 132 -7.90 6.19 -7.63
CA LYS A 132 -6.94 5.26 -7.01
C LYS A 132 -5.60 5.14 -7.70
N GLN A 133 -5.43 5.64 -8.93
CA GLN A 133 -4.26 5.35 -9.76
C GLN A 133 -3.58 6.60 -10.34
N THR A 134 -4.25 7.76 -10.28
CA THR A 134 -3.73 9.04 -10.76
C THR A 134 -3.72 10.07 -9.62
N SER A 135 -2.79 11.03 -9.66
CA SER A 135 -2.62 12.09 -8.66
C SER A 135 -3.32 13.39 -9.07
#